data_AF-A0A7C8UGM3-F1
#
_entry.id   AF-A0A7C8UGM3-F1
#
_cell.length_a   1.000
_cell.length_b   1.000
_cell.length_c   1.000
_cell.angle_alpha   90.00
_cell.angle_beta   90.00
_cell.angle_gamma   90.00
#
_symmetry.space_group_name_H-M   'P 1'
#
loop_
_entity.id
_entity.type
_entity.pdbx_description
1 polymer ?
#
loop_
_entity_poly.entity_id
_entity_poly.type
_entity_poly.pdbx_seq_one_letter_code
_entity_poly.pdbx_strand_id
1 'polypeptide(L)'
;MNSSSSWFTSYERSLLKSDYGTQRHRLTRDHSKSLDSCNLCLQRARDPVCCSTHGDIFCRECAISNLLSQRTEIKRLQKEIEKRHAEEEEERIRLEKEAVERGVKEFEEVQMGLERRQLNKRKADDIVDNSDGSNPGANGATQTIIARENGKITIEETDSSSSRDPKRSKTFTLDESELLRIARSDRERLKTSITAEKSAASAPKLPSFWIPSLTPSLSTSEIAPTKPPKLQPVCPGSDPEKLHNYSLKSLVSVKFAEEAEEKNKHGETARICPSCKKGLSNETKAVVAKPCGHVICKPCVKKFILHSDDPHFHFSGKEHIIQCSVCEADLSEPSSSKSSKKKDKDKDKETIKPGLVQISSDGTGFTAGGGKVLAKKEMVAFQC
;
A
#
# COMPACT_ATOMS: atom_id res chain seq x y z
N MET A 1 -17.30 -28.23 37.34
CA MET A 1 -16.83 -26.95 37.91
C MET A 1 -16.04 -26.23 36.83
N ASN A 2 -16.69 -25.35 36.08
CA ASN A 2 -16.03 -24.46 35.11
C ASN A 2 -15.51 -23.25 35.88
N SER A 3 -14.20 -23.18 36.10
CA SER A 3 -13.56 -21.96 36.61
C SER A 3 -13.42 -20.97 35.45
N SER A 4 -14.32 -19.99 35.42
CA SER A 4 -14.24 -18.80 34.57
C SER A 4 -13.22 -17.77 35.10
N SER A 5 -12.18 -18.20 35.82
CA SER A 5 -11.13 -17.30 36.30
C SER A 5 -10.05 -17.14 35.22
N SER A 6 -9.64 -15.90 34.95
CA SER A 6 -8.57 -15.55 33.99
C SER A 6 -7.17 -15.97 34.46
N TRP A 7 -7.07 -16.77 35.52
CA TRP A 7 -5.80 -17.16 36.11
C TRP A 7 -5.41 -18.56 35.66
N PHE A 8 -4.68 -18.64 34.56
CA PHE A 8 -4.01 -19.88 34.15
C PHE A 8 -2.97 -20.28 35.20
N THR A 9 -3.01 -21.55 35.60
CA THR A 9 -1.98 -22.13 36.47
C THR A 9 -0.62 -22.15 35.77
N SER A 10 0.49 -22.23 36.51
CA SER A 10 1.84 -22.30 35.91
C SER A 10 1.97 -23.47 34.92
N TYR A 11 1.33 -24.60 35.22
CA TYR A 11 1.31 -25.79 34.35
C TYR A 11 0.53 -25.54 33.06
N GLU A 12 -0.67 -24.95 33.13
CA GLU A 12 -1.45 -24.56 31.95
C GLU A 12 -0.71 -23.52 31.10
N ARG A 13 -0.04 -22.54 31.72
CA ARG A 13 0.81 -21.57 31.01
C ARG A 13 1.97 -22.26 30.28
N SER A 14 2.52 -23.35 30.83
CA SER A 14 3.60 -24.10 30.18
C SER A 14 3.13 -24.90 28.96
N LEU A 15 1.93 -25.50 29.01
CA LEU A 15 1.26 -26.14 27.87
C LEU A 15 0.88 -25.11 26.80
N LEU A 16 0.35 -23.95 27.19
CA LEU A 16 0.01 -22.90 26.24
C LEU A 16 1.26 -22.30 25.57
N LYS A 17 2.44 -22.35 26.20
CA LYS A 17 3.68 -21.81 25.61
C LYS A 17 4.19 -22.66 24.43
N SER A 18 3.86 -23.96 24.37
CA SER A 18 4.19 -24.80 23.22
C SER A 18 3.20 -24.65 22.07
N ASP A 19 1.97 -24.18 22.35
CA ASP A 19 0.86 -24.25 21.39
C ASP A 19 0.37 -22.87 20.94
N TYR A 20 0.54 -21.84 21.79
CA TYR A 20 0.06 -20.47 21.61
C TYR A 20 1.18 -19.44 21.78
N GLY A 21 1.00 -18.28 21.13
CA GLY A 21 1.96 -17.18 21.15
C GLY A 21 3.08 -17.32 20.10
N THR A 22 4.10 -16.46 20.21
CA THR A 22 5.20 -16.43 19.24
C THR A 22 6.19 -17.56 19.49
N GLN A 23 6.07 -18.62 18.68
CA GLN A 23 6.99 -19.74 18.71
C GLN A 23 8.26 -19.43 17.92
N ARG A 24 9.38 -20.00 18.38
CA ARG A 24 10.71 -19.86 17.78
C ARG A 24 11.32 -21.26 17.66
N HIS A 25 11.45 -21.77 16.43
CA HIS A 25 12.05 -23.08 16.18
C HIS A 25 13.25 -22.97 15.23
N ARG A 26 14.26 -23.83 15.40
CA ARG A 26 15.39 -23.93 14.47
C ARG A 26 15.00 -24.84 13.32
N LEU A 27 14.92 -24.28 12.11
CA LEU A 27 14.60 -25.04 10.91
C LEU A 27 15.82 -25.88 10.47
N THR A 28 15.59 -27.18 10.24
CA THR A 28 16.57 -28.10 9.67
C THR A 28 16.52 -28.07 8.14
N ARG A 29 17.46 -28.78 7.48
CA ARG A 29 17.55 -28.89 6.02
C ARG A 29 16.23 -29.34 5.37
N ASP A 30 15.45 -30.17 6.06
CA ASP A 30 14.22 -30.76 5.52
C ASP A 30 13.08 -29.73 5.35
N HIS A 31 13.23 -28.54 5.95
CA HIS A 31 12.32 -27.41 5.73
C HIS A 31 12.70 -26.56 4.51
N SER A 32 13.91 -26.75 3.96
CA SER A 32 14.33 -26.07 2.74
C SER A 32 13.87 -26.84 1.51
N LYS A 33 13.38 -26.09 0.52
CA LYS A 33 12.93 -26.64 -0.76
C LYS A 33 14.14 -26.97 -1.63
N SER A 34 14.06 -28.01 -2.47
CA SER A 34 15.13 -28.30 -3.42
C SER A 34 15.29 -27.15 -4.44
N LEU A 35 16.52 -26.91 -4.91
CA LEU A 35 16.79 -25.87 -5.93
C LEU A 35 16.01 -26.02 -7.23
N ASP A 36 15.46 -27.20 -7.48
CA ASP A 36 14.95 -27.60 -8.79
C ASP A 36 13.43 -27.83 -8.80
N SER A 37 12.78 -27.63 -7.65
CA SER A 37 11.34 -27.77 -7.48
C SER A 37 10.58 -26.48 -7.76
N CYS A 38 9.28 -26.59 -7.98
CA CYS A 38 8.36 -25.48 -8.26
C CYS A 38 7.79 -24.90 -6.95
N ASN A 39 7.74 -23.58 -6.80
CA ASN A 39 7.18 -22.91 -5.61
C ASN A 39 5.65 -23.03 -5.49
N LEU A 40 4.95 -23.48 -6.53
CA LEU A 40 3.49 -23.67 -6.52
C LEU A 40 3.08 -25.12 -6.28
N CYS A 41 3.66 -26.09 -7.01
CA CYS A 41 3.31 -27.50 -6.87
C CYS A 41 4.26 -28.31 -5.99
N LEU A 42 5.39 -27.73 -5.56
CA LEU A 42 6.42 -28.34 -4.70
C LEU A 42 7.10 -29.59 -5.27
N GLN A 43 6.77 -29.99 -6.49
CA GLN A 43 7.42 -31.07 -7.22
C GLN A 43 8.60 -30.55 -8.04
N ARG A 44 9.45 -31.46 -8.55
CA ARG A 44 10.51 -31.14 -9.51
C ARG A 44 9.92 -30.37 -10.70
N ALA A 45 10.46 -29.19 -10.98
CA ALA A 45 9.86 -28.27 -11.93
C ALA A 45 9.97 -28.78 -13.37
N ARG A 46 8.83 -28.88 -14.05
CA ARG A 46 8.69 -29.20 -15.48
C ARG A 46 8.72 -27.91 -16.30
N ASP A 47 9.58 -27.86 -17.32
CA ASP A 47 9.85 -26.64 -18.11
C ASP A 47 10.02 -25.41 -17.17
N PRO A 48 11.09 -25.41 -16.37
CA PRO A 48 11.23 -24.49 -15.27
C PRO A 48 11.37 -23.05 -15.78
N VAL A 49 10.65 -22.14 -15.13
CA VAL A 49 10.75 -20.70 -15.33
C VAL A 49 11.09 -20.03 -14.01
N CYS A 50 11.83 -18.92 -14.04
CA CYS A 50 12.13 -18.16 -12.84
C CYS A 50 11.77 -16.68 -12.93
N CYS A 51 11.49 -16.08 -11.76
CA CYS A 51 11.34 -14.64 -11.64
C CYS A 51 12.68 -13.93 -11.85
N SER A 52 12.72 -12.90 -12.70
CA SER A 52 13.94 -12.16 -13.04
C SER A 52 14.59 -11.43 -11.86
N THR A 53 13.85 -11.10 -10.80
CA THR A 53 14.38 -10.32 -9.66
C THR A 53 14.90 -11.20 -8.52
N HIS A 54 14.15 -12.24 -8.13
CA HIS A 54 14.44 -13.04 -6.94
C HIS A 54 14.82 -14.51 -7.21
N GLY A 55 14.69 -14.99 -8.45
CA GLY A 55 15.13 -16.34 -8.82
C GLY A 55 14.21 -17.46 -8.33
N ASP A 56 12.96 -17.14 -7.99
CA ASP A 56 11.92 -18.11 -7.63
C ASP A 56 11.57 -19.00 -8.81
N ILE A 57 11.63 -20.33 -8.64
CA ILE A 57 11.38 -21.31 -9.70
C ILE A 57 9.94 -21.82 -9.68
N PHE A 58 9.36 -21.93 -10.86
CA PHE A 58 8.03 -22.46 -11.10
C PHE A 58 8.02 -23.40 -12.31
N CYS A 59 7.05 -24.31 -12.39
CA CYS A 59 6.68 -24.91 -13.67
C CYS A 59 6.03 -23.82 -14.54
N ARG A 60 6.27 -23.85 -15.85
CA ARG A 60 5.64 -22.89 -16.78
C ARG A 60 4.12 -22.88 -16.65
N GLU A 61 3.50 -24.06 -16.57
CA GLU A 61 2.03 -24.19 -16.41
C GLU A 61 1.52 -23.57 -15.11
N CYS A 62 2.20 -23.83 -13.98
CA CYS A 62 1.80 -23.32 -12.68
C CYS A 62 1.91 -21.80 -12.64
N ALA A 63 3.00 -21.24 -13.17
CA ALA A 63 3.22 -19.81 -13.24
C ALA A 63 2.12 -19.11 -14.07
N ILE A 64 1.79 -19.66 -15.25
CA ILE A 64 0.75 -19.11 -16.12
C ILE A 64 -0.63 -19.19 -15.45
N SER A 65 -1.00 -20.35 -14.90
CA SER A 65 -2.29 -20.55 -14.21
C SER A 65 -2.45 -19.57 -13.04
N ASN A 66 -1.41 -19.39 -12.23
CA ASN A 66 -1.43 -18.46 -11.12
C ASN A 66 -1.53 -16.99 -11.60
N LEU A 67 -0.80 -16.60 -12.65
CA LEU A 67 -0.92 -15.26 -13.23
C LEU A 67 -2.32 -14.98 -13.78
N LEU A 68 -2.97 -15.97 -14.39
CA LEU A 68 -4.34 -15.84 -14.88
C LEU A 68 -5.32 -15.67 -13.72
N SER A 69 -5.22 -16.50 -12.68
CA SER A 69 -6.04 -16.41 -11.47
C SER A 69 -5.88 -15.06 -10.75
N GLN A 70 -4.65 -14.58 -10.62
CA GLN A 70 -4.41 -13.26 -10.03
C GLN A 70 -4.98 -12.14 -10.89
N ARG A 71 -4.88 -12.22 -12.22
CA ARG A 71 -5.44 -11.18 -13.11
C ARG A 71 -6.97 -11.15 -13.08
N THR A 72 -7.63 -12.29 -13.01
CA THR A 72 -9.10 -12.33 -12.88
C THR A 72 -9.56 -11.76 -11.55
N GLU A 73 -8.86 -12.09 -10.46
CA GLU A 73 -9.15 -11.55 -9.13
C GLU A 73 -8.86 -10.06 -9.04
N ILE A 74 -7.73 -9.60 -9.57
CA ILE A 74 -7.39 -8.17 -9.65
C ILE A 74 -8.46 -7.41 -10.44
N LYS A 75 -8.93 -7.94 -11.56
CA LYS A 75 -10.01 -7.31 -12.35
C LYS A 75 -11.31 -7.21 -11.55
N ARG A 76 -11.66 -8.26 -10.79
CA ARG A 76 -12.83 -8.28 -9.90
C ARG A 76 -12.71 -7.21 -8.81
N LEU A 77 -11.58 -7.16 -8.12
CA LEU A 77 -11.31 -6.18 -7.06
C LEU A 77 -11.25 -4.75 -7.59
N GLN A 78 -10.63 -4.53 -8.75
CA GLN A 78 -10.58 -3.21 -9.39
C GLN A 78 -11.98 -2.70 -9.74
N LYS A 79 -12.85 -3.56 -10.28
CA LYS A 79 -14.25 -3.21 -10.57
C LYS A 79 -15.02 -2.85 -9.30
N GLU A 80 -14.81 -3.59 -8.21
CA GLU A 80 -15.46 -3.31 -6.92
C GLU A 80 -14.97 -1.98 -6.33
N ILE A 81 -13.67 -1.71 -6.40
CA ILE A 81 -13.09 -0.43 -5.96
C ILE A 81 -13.62 0.72 -6.81
N GLU A 82 -13.67 0.57 -8.13
CA GLU A 82 -14.19 1.59 -9.05
C GLU A 82 -15.67 1.87 -8.79
N LYS A 83 -16.47 0.83 -8.55
CA LYS A 83 -17.88 0.96 -8.18
C LYS A 83 -18.04 1.73 -6.86
N ARG A 84 -17.31 1.35 -5.81
CA ARG A 84 -17.34 2.07 -4.52
C ARG A 84 -16.91 3.53 -4.66
N HIS A 85 -15.86 3.80 -5.43
CA HIS A 85 -15.41 5.16 -5.70
C HIS A 85 -16.44 5.98 -6.50
N ALA A 86 -17.18 5.36 -7.43
CA ALA A 86 -18.26 6.02 -8.16
C ALA A 86 -19.44 6.36 -7.24
N GLU A 87 -19.84 5.42 -6.37
CA GLU A 87 -20.89 5.64 -5.37
C GLU A 87 -20.49 6.77 -4.38
N GLU A 88 -19.24 6.75 -3.89
CA GLU A 88 -18.71 7.81 -3.02
C GLU A 88 -18.69 9.19 -3.71
N GLU A 89 -18.32 9.27 -4.99
CA GLU A 89 -18.32 10.53 -5.73
C GLU A 89 -19.74 11.05 -5.97
N GLU A 90 -20.69 10.16 -6.29
CA GLU A 90 -22.11 10.51 -6.41
C GLU A 90 -22.68 11.03 -5.08
N GLU A 91 -22.33 10.39 -3.96
CA GLU A 91 -22.70 10.86 -2.62
C GLU A 91 -22.09 12.22 -2.30
N ARG A 92 -20.82 12.45 -2.64
CA ARG A 92 -20.17 13.76 -2.48
C ARG A 92 -20.87 14.86 -3.27
N ILE A 93 -21.22 14.60 -4.53
CA ILE A 93 -21.96 15.54 -5.38
C ILE A 93 -23.34 15.82 -4.79
N ARG A 94 -24.04 14.79 -4.30
CA ARG A 94 -25.34 14.92 -3.65
C ARG A 94 -25.27 15.76 -2.38
N LEU A 95 -24.28 15.51 -1.52
CA LEU A 95 -24.04 16.29 -0.30
C LEU A 95 -23.73 17.75 -0.62
N GLU A 96 -22.95 18.01 -1.68
CA GLU A 96 -22.65 19.37 -2.11
C GLU A 96 -23.88 20.11 -2.63
N LYS A 97 -24.73 19.45 -3.44
CA LYS A 97 -26.01 20.02 -3.89
C LYS A 97 -26.92 20.35 -2.71
N GLU A 98 -27.06 19.43 -1.75
CA GLU A 98 -27.88 19.65 -0.56
C GLU A 98 -27.34 20.80 0.32
N ALA A 99 -26.02 20.92 0.46
CA ALA A 99 -25.39 22.03 1.18
C ALA A 99 -25.65 23.38 0.49
N VAL A 100 -25.60 23.42 -0.84
CA VAL A 100 -25.91 24.63 -1.62
C VAL A 100 -27.40 24.99 -1.47
N GLU A 101 -28.31 24.03 -1.61
CA GLU A 101 -29.75 24.28 -1.46
C GLU A 101 -30.11 24.77 -0.06
N ARG A 102 -29.53 24.19 0.99
CA ARG A 102 -29.73 24.63 2.38
C ARG A 102 -29.18 26.04 2.60
N GLY A 103 -28.01 26.35 2.03
CA GLY A 103 -27.43 27.68 2.10
C GLY A 103 -28.28 28.75 1.39
N VAL A 104 -28.86 28.43 0.24
CA VAL A 104 -29.80 29.34 -0.46
C VAL A 104 -31.04 29.59 0.38
N LYS A 105 -31.62 28.55 0.99
CA LYS A 105 -32.79 28.69 1.88
C LYS A 105 -32.48 29.54 3.12
N GLU A 106 -31.36 29.31 3.77
CA GLU A 106 -30.93 30.13 4.92
C GLU A 106 -30.76 31.60 4.51
N PHE A 107 -30.19 31.86 3.33
CA PHE A 107 -30.07 33.22 2.80
C PHE A 107 -31.43 33.87 2.50
N GLU A 108 -32.36 33.14 1.89
CA GLU A 108 -33.73 33.63 1.62
C GLU A 108 -34.49 33.94 2.93
N GLU A 109 -34.37 33.08 3.95
CA GLU A 109 -34.96 33.30 5.28
C GLU A 109 -34.40 34.55 5.96
N VAL A 110 -33.08 34.78 5.84
CA VAL A 110 -32.41 35.99 6.32
C VAL A 110 -32.96 37.24 5.61
N GLN A 111 -33.10 37.21 4.29
CA GLN A 111 -33.66 38.35 3.52
C GLN A 111 -35.13 38.64 3.88
N MET A 112 -35.92 37.63 4.23
CA MET A 112 -37.31 37.80 4.67
C MET A 112 -37.44 38.36 6.11
N GLY A 113 -36.34 38.71 6.78
CA GLY A 113 -36.36 39.36 8.09
C GLY A 113 -36.65 38.41 9.26
N LEU A 114 -36.52 37.09 9.06
CA LEU A 114 -36.72 36.08 10.10
C LEU A 114 -35.57 36.02 11.13
N GLU A 115 -34.50 36.80 10.94
CA GLU A 115 -33.33 36.88 11.83
C GLU A 115 -33.69 37.18 13.29
N ARG A 116 -34.72 38.01 13.55
CA ARG A 116 -35.10 38.42 14.92
C ARG A 116 -35.62 37.27 15.79
N ARG A 117 -35.97 36.12 15.22
CA ARG A 117 -36.53 34.97 15.98
C ARG A 117 -35.50 33.85 16.22
N GLN A 118 -34.45 33.74 15.40
CA GLN A 118 -33.42 32.70 15.55
C GLN A 118 -32.25 33.09 16.47
N LEU A 119 -31.92 34.37 16.63
CA LEU A 119 -30.90 34.84 17.58
C LEU A 119 -31.21 34.42 19.04
N ASN A 120 -32.50 34.33 19.39
CA ASN A 120 -32.93 33.86 20.72
C ASN A 120 -32.87 32.34 20.90
N LYS A 121 -32.79 31.55 19.81
CA LYS A 121 -32.72 30.08 19.87
C LYS A 121 -31.29 29.56 19.76
N ARG A 122 -30.44 30.17 18.92
CA ARG A 122 -29.01 29.82 18.80
C ARG A 122 -28.22 30.05 20.11
N LYS A 123 -28.67 30.94 20.99
CA LYS A 123 -28.05 31.21 22.30
C LYS A 123 -28.26 30.11 23.35
N ALA A 124 -29.14 29.14 23.11
CA ALA A 124 -29.43 28.06 24.04
C ALA A 124 -28.58 26.79 23.81
N ASP A 125 -28.05 26.57 22.60
CA ASP A 125 -27.37 25.32 22.23
C ASP A 125 -25.83 25.41 22.24
N ASP A 126 -25.23 26.61 22.31
CA ASP A 126 -23.76 26.84 22.33
C ASP A 126 -23.16 26.99 23.75
N ILE A 127 -23.78 26.42 24.81
CA ILE A 127 -23.20 26.42 26.17
C ILE A 127 -22.46 25.10 26.41
N VAL A 128 -21.28 24.93 25.81
CA VAL A 128 -20.23 24.05 26.34
C VAL A 128 -18.83 24.50 25.87
N ASP A 129 -18.09 25.05 26.85
CA ASP A 129 -16.65 24.89 27.08
C ASP A 129 -15.62 25.64 26.19
N ASN A 130 -15.41 26.94 26.46
CA ASN A 130 -14.20 27.44 27.16
C ASN A 130 -14.17 28.99 27.24
N SER A 131 -13.56 29.45 28.32
CA SER A 131 -13.44 30.82 28.83
C SER A 131 -12.92 31.87 27.84
N ASP A 132 -13.65 32.98 27.68
CA ASP A 132 -13.21 34.30 28.13
C ASP A 132 -14.35 35.31 28.03
N GLY A 133 -14.47 36.16 29.04
CA GLY A 133 -15.57 37.12 29.14
C GLY A 133 -15.44 38.26 28.15
N SER A 134 -16.31 38.31 27.14
CA SER A 134 -16.77 39.57 26.55
C SER A 134 -18.02 39.35 25.71
N ASN A 135 -19.15 39.57 26.36
CA ASN A 135 -20.48 39.63 25.78
C ASN A 135 -20.60 40.86 24.85
N PRO A 136 -20.98 40.74 23.57
CA PRO A 136 -21.62 41.84 22.87
C PRO A 136 -23.13 41.68 23.07
N GLY A 137 -23.68 42.51 23.97
CA GLY A 137 -25.10 42.76 24.00
C GLY A 137 -25.56 43.23 22.63
N ALA A 138 -26.59 42.58 22.10
CA ALA A 138 -27.24 42.96 20.86
C ALA A 138 -27.97 44.30 21.06
N ASN A 139 -27.25 45.40 20.85
CA ASN A 139 -27.84 46.70 20.56
C ASN A 139 -28.08 46.76 19.04
N GLY A 140 -29.25 47.24 18.64
CA GLY A 140 -29.61 47.41 17.23
C GLY A 140 -28.74 48.46 16.55
N ALA A 141 -27.55 48.06 16.12
CA ALA A 141 -26.71 48.85 15.23
C ALA A 141 -27.30 48.79 13.82
N THR A 142 -27.63 49.94 13.26
CA THR A 142 -28.03 50.07 11.85
C THR A 142 -26.75 50.17 11.02
N GLN A 143 -26.43 49.12 10.26
CA GLN A 143 -25.31 49.12 9.33
C GLN A 143 -25.71 49.86 8.05
N THR A 144 -24.90 50.82 7.62
CA THR A 144 -25.13 51.57 6.36
C THR A 144 -23.93 51.43 5.43
N ILE A 145 -24.20 51.09 4.16
CA ILE A 145 -23.17 50.96 3.12
C ILE A 145 -22.82 52.37 2.63
N ILE A 146 -21.57 52.78 2.80
CA ILE A 146 -21.13 54.17 2.54
C ILE A 146 -20.54 54.30 1.13
N ALA A 147 -19.80 53.28 0.66
CA ALA A 147 -19.19 53.31 -0.67
C ALA A 147 -19.03 51.90 -1.28
N ARG A 148 -19.02 51.89 -2.63
CA ARG A 148 -18.66 50.74 -3.47
C ARG A 148 -17.62 51.22 -4.48
N GLU A 149 -16.35 50.94 -4.24
CA GLU A 149 -15.27 51.31 -5.16
C GLU A 149 -14.39 50.08 -5.43
N ASN A 150 -14.07 49.80 -6.70
CA ASN A 150 -13.12 48.76 -7.14
C ASN A 150 -13.32 47.37 -6.50
N GLY A 151 -14.58 46.91 -6.31
CA GLY A 151 -14.87 45.60 -5.72
C GLY A 151 -14.78 45.53 -4.19
N LYS A 152 -14.58 46.67 -3.52
CA LYS A 152 -14.49 46.82 -2.07
C LYS A 152 -15.74 47.50 -1.52
N ILE A 153 -16.36 46.87 -0.51
CA ILE A 153 -17.57 47.39 0.15
C ILE A 153 -17.16 47.94 1.51
N THR A 154 -17.43 49.22 1.77
CA THR A 154 -17.17 49.87 3.06
C THR A 154 -18.47 50.05 3.85
N ILE A 155 -18.50 49.53 5.07
CA ILE A 155 -19.68 49.51 5.94
C ILE A 155 -19.35 50.31 7.21
N GLU A 156 -20.23 51.26 7.57
CA GLU A 156 -20.21 51.93 8.88
C GLU A 156 -21.27 51.34 9.79
N GLU A 157 -20.85 50.98 11.01
CA GLU A 157 -21.74 50.76 12.13
C GLU A 157 -21.87 52.06 12.95
N THR A 158 -23.11 52.52 13.14
CA THR A 158 -23.45 53.58 14.09
C THR A 158 -24.25 53.00 15.25
N ASP A 159 -23.67 53.02 16.44
CA ASP A 159 -24.34 52.61 17.67
C ASP A 159 -25.36 53.68 18.09
N SER A 160 -26.64 53.33 18.14
CA SER A 160 -27.74 54.24 18.52
C SER A 160 -27.88 54.42 20.04
N SER A 161 -26.86 54.03 20.83
CA SER A 161 -26.90 54.11 22.30
C SER A 161 -25.58 54.54 22.92
N SER A 162 -25.12 55.77 22.63
CA SER A 162 -24.28 56.52 23.57
C SER A 162 -24.34 58.02 23.29
N SER A 163 -24.98 58.74 24.21
CA SER A 163 -24.77 60.17 24.33
C SER A 163 -23.33 60.42 24.81
N ARG A 164 -22.58 61.20 24.03
CA ARG A 164 -21.25 61.82 24.31
C ARG A 164 -20.02 61.00 23.91
N ASP A 165 -19.63 61.09 22.64
CA ASP A 165 -18.30 61.48 22.12
C ASP A 165 -18.16 61.06 20.64
N PRO A 166 -17.88 61.98 19.69
CA PRO A 166 -17.75 61.62 18.28
C PRO A 166 -16.28 61.31 17.98
N LYS A 167 -15.87 60.03 17.98
CA LYS A 167 -14.71 59.52 17.19
C LYS A 167 -14.35 58.08 17.56
N ARG A 168 -15.06 57.13 16.95
CA ARG A 168 -14.48 55.98 16.23
C ARG A 168 -15.63 55.14 15.70
N SER A 169 -16.18 55.54 14.56
CA SER A 169 -16.95 54.58 13.76
C SER A 169 -15.98 53.50 13.31
N LYS A 170 -16.31 52.22 13.57
CA LYS A 170 -15.53 51.10 13.07
C LYS A 170 -15.93 50.88 11.62
N THR A 171 -15.13 51.43 10.71
CA THR A 171 -15.30 51.15 9.28
C THR A 171 -14.76 49.75 9.00
N PHE A 172 -15.64 48.85 8.59
CA PHE A 172 -15.25 47.52 8.13
C PHE A 172 -15.15 47.55 6.60
N THR A 173 -14.08 46.96 6.07
CA THR A 173 -13.89 46.87 4.62
C THR A 173 -13.94 45.42 4.18
N LEU A 174 -14.96 45.06 3.42
CA LEU A 174 -15.16 43.70 2.95
C LEU A 174 -14.59 43.59 1.52
N ASP A 175 -13.46 42.88 1.40
CA ASP A 175 -12.79 42.62 0.13
C ASP A 175 -13.32 41.33 -0.52
N GLU A 176 -13.22 41.21 -1.85
CA GLU A 176 -13.69 40.03 -2.61
C GLU A 176 -13.09 38.70 -2.12
N SER A 177 -11.82 38.72 -1.69
CA SER A 177 -11.13 37.56 -1.13
C SER A 177 -11.72 37.12 0.22
N GLU A 178 -12.17 38.06 1.05
CA GLU A 178 -12.84 37.77 2.32
C GLU A 178 -14.25 37.23 2.10
N LEU A 179 -15.00 37.80 1.14
CA LEU A 179 -16.30 37.27 0.72
C LEU A 179 -16.20 35.80 0.26
N LEU A 180 -15.21 35.49 -0.57
CA LEU A 180 -14.95 34.11 -1.02
C LEU A 180 -14.50 33.18 0.11
N ARG A 181 -13.88 33.70 1.17
CA ARG A 181 -13.51 32.92 2.36
C ARG A 181 -14.73 32.62 3.22
N ILE A 182 -15.58 33.62 3.45
CA ILE A 182 -16.85 33.48 4.22
C ILE A 182 -17.75 32.46 3.50
N ALA A 183 -17.96 32.62 2.19
CA ALA A 183 -18.76 31.69 1.40
C ALA A 183 -18.22 30.24 1.42
N ARG A 184 -16.89 30.04 1.50
CA ARG A 184 -16.29 28.71 1.67
C ARG A 184 -16.53 28.15 3.08
N SER A 185 -16.32 28.96 4.10
CA SER A 185 -16.54 28.60 5.51
C SER A 185 -18.01 28.22 5.77
N ASP A 186 -18.96 28.98 5.22
CA ASP A 186 -20.39 28.70 5.38
C ASP A 186 -20.78 27.40 4.67
N ARG A 187 -20.26 27.16 3.45
CA ARG A 187 -20.45 25.89 2.74
C ARG A 187 -19.87 24.70 3.50
N GLU A 188 -18.70 24.85 4.11
CA GLU A 188 -18.09 23.80 4.94
C GLU A 188 -18.91 23.53 6.21
N ARG A 189 -19.37 24.59 6.90
CA ARG A 189 -20.25 24.46 8.07
C ARG A 189 -21.59 23.78 7.74
N LEU A 190 -22.18 24.10 6.59
CA LEU A 190 -23.40 23.45 6.13
C LEU A 190 -23.13 21.98 5.77
N LYS A 191 -22.01 21.68 5.10
CA LYS A 191 -21.61 20.30 4.83
C LYS A 191 -21.42 19.50 6.13
N THR A 192 -20.74 20.05 7.14
CA THR A 192 -20.52 19.35 8.42
C THR A 192 -21.80 19.17 9.24
N SER A 193 -22.72 20.14 9.22
CA SER A 193 -24.03 19.96 9.87
C SER A 193 -24.89 18.90 9.19
N ILE A 194 -24.92 18.87 7.84
CA ILE A 194 -25.61 17.83 7.07
C ILE A 194 -25.03 16.44 7.36
N THR A 195 -23.70 16.31 7.40
CA THR A 195 -23.08 15.02 7.68
C THR A 195 -23.31 14.57 9.11
N ALA A 196 -23.30 15.49 10.09
CA ALA A 196 -23.62 15.20 11.49
C ALA A 196 -25.08 14.77 11.68
N GLU A 197 -26.03 15.44 11.00
CA GLU A 197 -27.45 15.04 11.00
C GLU A 197 -27.64 13.66 10.38
N LYS A 198 -26.99 13.40 9.24
CA LYS A 198 -27.06 12.10 8.56
C LYS A 198 -26.42 10.99 9.37
N SER A 199 -25.27 11.23 10.00
CA SER A 199 -24.58 10.24 10.82
C SER A 199 -25.34 9.94 12.11
N ALA A 200 -25.96 10.95 12.73
CA ALA A 200 -26.86 10.76 13.86
C ALA A 200 -28.14 9.99 13.47
N ALA A 201 -28.70 10.25 12.28
CA ALA A 201 -29.86 9.53 11.76
C ALA A 201 -29.53 8.07 11.39
N SER A 202 -28.33 7.80 10.88
CA SER A 202 -27.85 6.45 10.55
C SER A 202 -27.18 5.73 11.73
N ALA A 203 -27.07 6.37 12.90
CA ALA A 203 -26.47 5.75 14.07
C ALA A 203 -27.30 4.54 14.50
N PRO A 204 -26.68 3.37 14.73
CA PRO A 204 -27.42 2.18 15.12
C PRO A 204 -28.07 2.36 16.50
N LYS A 205 -29.34 1.99 16.60
CA LYS A 205 -30.15 2.08 17.84
C LYS A 205 -29.71 1.13 18.97
N LEU A 206 -28.80 0.20 18.67
CA LEU A 206 -28.30 -0.78 19.64
C LEU A 206 -26.78 -0.68 19.75
N PRO A 207 -26.21 -0.60 20.97
CA PRO A 207 -24.78 -0.56 21.21
C PRO A 207 -24.18 -1.97 21.17
N SER A 208 -24.27 -2.67 20.02
CA SER A 208 -23.73 -4.03 19.90
C SER A 208 -22.60 -4.08 18.89
N PHE A 209 -21.38 -4.13 19.44
CA PHE A 209 -20.11 -4.28 18.72
C PHE A 209 -19.96 -5.61 17.96
N TRP A 210 -20.71 -6.65 18.36
CA TRP A 210 -20.57 -8.03 17.85
C TRP A 210 -21.42 -8.36 16.62
N ILE A 211 -22.21 -7.41 16.11
CA ILE A 211 -23.01 -7.65 14.91
C ILE A 211 -22.18 -7.21 13.69
N PRO A 212 -21.81 -8.12 12.75
CA PRO A 212 -20.97 -7.77 11.59
C PRO A 212 -21.54 -6.69 10.67
N SER A 213 -22.85 -6.44 10.69
CA SER A 213 -23.48 -5.33 9.97
C SER A 213 -23.40 -3.98 10.72
N LEU A 214 -22.98 -4.00 11.99
CA LEU A 214 -22.81 -2.83 12.86
C LEU A 214 -21.35 -2.60 13.26
N THR A 215 -20.41 -3.45 12.80
CA THR A 215 -18.99 -3.15 12.94
C THR A 215 -18.74 -1.84 12.21
N PRO A 216 -18.13 -0.83 12.86
CA PRO A 216 -17.77 0.39 12.16
C PRO A 216 -16.83 0.00 11.04
N SER A 217 -17.35 -0.06 9.81
CA SER A 217 -16.49 -0.03 8.64
C SER A 217 -15.66 1.22 8.83
N LEU A 218 -14.33 1.13 8.76
CA LEU A 218 -13.47 2.30 8.67
C LEU A 218 -14.05 3.16 7.55
N SER A 219 -14.84 4.17 7.91
CA SER A 219 -15.38 5.17 7.01
C SER A 219 -14.16 5.98 6.61
N THR A 220 -13.44 5.45 5.61
CA THR A 220 -12.14 5.94 5.18
C THR A 220 -12.35 7.14 4.27
N SER A 221 -13.33 7.99 4.59
CA SER A 221 -13.65 9.20 3.84
C SER A 221 -12.57 10.26 3.98
N GLU A 222 -11.69 10.15 4.98
CA GLU A 222 -10.63 11.14 5.23
C GLU A 222 -9.28 10.79 4.57
N ILE A 223 -9.08 9.55 4.11
CA ILE A 223 -7.81 9.09 3.50
C ILE A 223 -8.05 8.17 2.29
N ALA A 224 -9.20 8.27 1.61
CA ALA A 224 -9.38 7.60 0.34
C ALA A 224 -8.45 8.25 -0.71
N PRO A 225 -7.49 7.51 -1.30
CA PRO A 225 -6.67 8.05 -2.37
C PRO A 225 -7.57 8.45 -3.54
N THR A 226 -7.33 9.64 -4.11
CA THR A 226 -8.12 10.24 -5.21
C THR A 226 -8.21 9.39 -6.49
N LYS A 227 -7.48 8.27 -6.54
CA LYS A 227 -7.51 7.30 -7.63
C LYS A 227 -7.41 5.88 -7.07
N PRO A 228 -8.15 4.91 -7.65
CA PRO A 228 -8.06 3.53 -7.24
C PRO A 228 -6.64 2.99 -7.45
N PRO A 229 -6.07 2.24 -6.48
CA PRO A 229 -4.73 1.70 -6.61
C PRO A 229 -4.65 0.67 -7.73
N LYS A 230 -3.61 0.78 -8.57
CA LYS A 230 -3.33 -0.21 -9.62
C LYS A 230 -2.71 -1.46 -9.01
N LEU A 231 -3.54 -2.47 -8.76
CA LEU A 231 -3.09 -3.79 -8.35
C LEU A 231 -2.34 -4.50 -9.51
N GLN A 232 -1.24 -5.18 -9.19
CA GLN A 232 -0.45 -5.98 -10.12
C GLN A 232 -0.26 -7.40 -9.57
N PRO A 233 -0.05 -8.41 -10.42
CA PRO A 233 0.23 -9.76 -9.95
C PRO A 233 1.53 -9.83 -9.14
N VAL A 234 1.47 -10.51 -8.00
CA VAL A 234 2.55 -10.69 -7.02
C VAL A 234 3.09 -12.11 -7.11
N CYS A 235 4.42 -12.27 -7.05
CA CYS A 235 5.04 -13.58 -7.10
C CYS A 235 4.63 -14.42 -5.86
N PRO A 236 4.15 -15.67 -6.02
CA PRO A 236 3.83 -16.53 -4.89
C PRO A 236 5.03 -16.88 -3.99
N GLY A 237 6.25 -16.74 -4.51
CA GLY A 237 7.49 -16.94 -3.76
C GLY A 237 8.02 -15.68 -3.07
N SER A 238 7.34 -14.52 -3.20
CA SER A 238 7.81 -13.29 -2.56
C SER A 238 7.63 -13.33 -1.05
N ASP A 239 8.63 -12.82 -0.33
CA ASP A 239 8.52 -12.61 1.11
C ASP A 239 7.42 -11.58 1.44
N PRO A 240 6.68 -11.73 2.55
CA PRO A 240 5.64 -10.79 2.95
C PRO A 240 6.17 -9.37 3.20
N GLU A 241 7.44 -9.23 3.58
CA GLU A 241 8.10 -7.93 3.79
C GLU A 241 8.63 -7.31 2.48
N LYS A 242 8.88 -8.13 1.46
CA LYS A 242 9.51 -7.73 0.19
C LYS A 242 8.72 -8.31 -0.98
N LEU A 243 7.50 -7.82 -1.11
CA LEU A 243 6.65 -8.15 -2.24
C LEU A 243 7.29 -7.69 -3.54
N HIS A 244 7.28 -8.58 -4.53
CA HIS A 244 7.70 -8.25 -5.88
C HIS A 244 6.67 -8.74 -6.88
N ASN A 245 6.47 -7.93 -7.91
CA ASN A 245 5.53 -8.24 -8.97
C ASN A 245 6.21 -9.13 -10.01
N TYR A 246 5.42 -9.97 -10.67
CA TYR A 246 5.91 -10.80 -11.76
C TYR A 246 4.90 -10.86 -12.92
N SER A 247 5.41 -10.96 -14.14
CA SER A 247 4.64 -10.98 -15.37
C SER A 247 5.23 -12.01 -16.34
N LEU A 248 4.45 -12.45 -17.33
CA LEU A 248 4.91 -13.42 -18.33
C LEU A 248 6.17 -12.97 -19.06
N LYS A 249 6.33 -11.67 -19.29
CA LYS A 249 7.51 -11.10 -19.97
C LYS A 249 8.75 -11.06 -19.08
N SER A 250 8.56 -10.97 -17.77
CA SER A 250 9.66 -10.94 -16.80
C SER A 250 10.10 -12.33 -16.35
N LEU A 251 9.42 -13.39 -16.79
CA LEU A 251 9.80 -14.78 -16.52
C LEU A 251 10.93 -15.21 -17.45
N VAL A 252 12.01 -15.74 -16.87
CA VAL A 252 13.15 -16.28 -17.60
C VAL A 252 12.99 -17.79 -17.70
N SER A 253 13.15 -18.36 -18.89
CA SER A 253 13.16 -19.82 -19.07
C SER A 253 14.47 -20.37 -18.49
N VAL A 254 14.38 -21.35 -17.58
CA VAL A 254 15.54 -21.93 -16.91
C VAL A 254 15.94 -23.23 -17.62
N LYS A 255 17.24 -23.40 -17.85
CA LYS A 255 17.83 -24.58 -18.49
C LYS A 255 18.83 -25.22 -17.55
N PHE A 256 18.43 -26.35 -16.96
CA PHE A 256 19.33 -27.18 -16.19
C PHE A 256 20.07 -28.14 -17.12
N ALA A 257 21.37 -28.33 -16.89
CA ALA A 257 22.09 -29.45 -17.47
C ALA A 257 21.80 -30.71 -16.64
N GLU A 258 21.58 -31.83 -17.32
CA GLU A 258 21.27 -33.10 -16.69
C GLU A 258 22.33 -34.14 -17.10
N GLU A 259 22.73 -34.97 -16.15
CA GLU A 259 23.62 -36.11 -16.40
C GLU A 259 22.78 -37.39 -16.41
N ALA A 260 22.86 -38.16 -17.50
CA ALA A 260 21.99 -39.31 -17.74
C ALA A 260 22.37 -40.56 -16.91
N GLU A 261 23.62 -40.62 -16.42
CA GLU A 261 24.18 -41.80 -15.76
C GLU A 261 23.90 -41.81 -14.24
N GLU A 262 23.74 -40.64 -13.62
CA GLU A 262 23.41 -40.52 -12.19
C GLU A 262 21.92 -40.25 -11.98
N LYS A 263 21.19 -41.32 -11.64
CA LYS A 263 19.80 -41.23 -11.19
C LYS A 263 19.78 -41.05 -9.67
N ASN A 264 19.02 -40.07 -9.20
CA ASN A 264 18.74 -39.92 -7.77
C ASN A 264 17.99 -41.14 -7.23
N LYS A 265 17.90 -41.24 -5.89
CA LYS A 265 17.14 -42.31 -5.19
C LYS A 265 15.68 -42.48 -5.66
N HIS A 266 15.13 -41.48 -6.34
CA HIS A 266 13.77 -41.45 -6.90
C HIS A 266 13.70 -41.71 -8.41
N GLY A 267 14.81 -42.11 -9.06
CA GLY A 267 14.84 -42.42 -10.50
C GLY A 267 14.93 -41.21 -11.43
N GLU A 268 15.01 -40.00 -10.88
CA GLU A 268 15.12 -38.74 -11.61
C GLU A 268 16.59 -38.39 -11.94
N THR A 269 16.83 -37.84 -13.13
CA THR A 269 18.14 -37.36 -13.59
C THR A 269 18.70 -36.26 -12.68
N ALA A 270 19.96 -36.41 -12.25
CA ALA A 270 20.62 -35.38 -11.44
C ALA A 270 20.87 -34.11 -12.27
N ARG A 271 20.50 -32.94 -11.71
CA ARG A 271 20.79 -31.63 -12.31
C ARG A 271 22.19 -31.19 -11.89
N ILE A 272 23.05 -30.91 -12.87
CA ILE A 272 24.47 -30.62 -12.67
C ILE A 272 24.83 -29.20 -13.12
N CYS A 273 25.93 -28.68 -12.58
CA CYS A 273 26.54 -27.45 -13.07
C CYS A 273 27.31 -27.71 -14.37
N PRO A 274 27.04 -26.99 -15.48
CA PRO A 274 27.77 -27.16 -16.74
C PRO A 274 29.28 -26.92 -16.63
N SER A 275 29.71 -26.03 -15.73
CA SER A 275 31.12 -25.63 -15.63
C SER A 275 31.99 -26.58 -14.79
N CYS A 276 31.42 -27.29 -13.81
CA CYS A 276 32.19 -28.19 -12.94
C CYS A 276 31.66 -29.62 -12.87
N LYS A 277 30.56 -29.92 -13.57
CA LYS A 277 29.87 -31.21 -13.59
C LYS A 277 29.47 -31.74 -12.20
N LYS A 278 29.43 -30.88 -11.19
CA LYS A 278 28.95 -31.25 -9.85
C LYS A 278 27.44 -31.10 -9.77
N GLY A 279 26.78 -32.03 -9.08
CA GLY A 279 25.36 -31.95 -8.76
C GLY A 279 24.99 -30.65 -8.03
N LEU A 280 23.92 -30.00 -8.46
CA LEU A 280 23.43 -28.77 -7.86
C LEU A 280 22.66 -29.09 -6.57
N SER A 281 23.03 -28.42 -5.48
CA SER A 281 22.45 -28.62 -4.16
C SER A 281 22.24 -27.29 -3.42
N ASN A 282 21.33 -27.26 -2.43
CA ASN A 282 21.06 -26.06 -1.63
C ASN A 282 22.33 -25.49 -0.97
N GLU A 283 23.32 -26.34 -0.68
CA GLU A 283 24.61 -25.94 -0.09
C GLU A 283 25.49 -25.16 -1.08
N THR A 284 25.59 -25.65 -2.32
CA THR A 284 26.44 -25.02 -3.34
C THR A 284 25.84 -23.71 -3.86
N LYS A 285 24.51 -23.54 -3.70
CA LYS A 285 23.68 -22.46 -4.26
C LYS A 285 23.82 -22.37 -5.78
N ALA A 286 22.70 -22.20 -6.47
CA ALA A 286 22.70 -22.09 -7.93
C ALA A 286 22.30 -20.68 -8.36
N VAL A 287 22.77 -20.29 -9.54
CA VAL A 287 22.55 -18.97 -10.13
C VAL A 287 22.10 -19.16 -11.57
N VAL A 288 21.07 -18.44 -11.97
CA VAL A 288 20.58 -18.37 -13.35
C VAL A 288 21.22 -17.16 -14.04
N ALA A 289 21.78 -17.39 -15.22
CA ALA A 289 22.24 -16.33 -16.11
C ALA A 289 21.06 -15.84 -16.99
N LYS A 290 20.77 -14.54 -16.96
CA LYS A 290 19.73 -13.89 -17.77
C LYS A 290 20.39 -13.13 -18.92
N PRO A 291 19.92 -13.26 -20.18
CA PRO A 291 18.63 -13.83 -20.59
C PRO A 291 18.66 -15.32 -20.99
N CYS A 292 19.84 -15.95 -21.05
CA CYS A 292 20.00 -17.28 -21.67
C CYS A 292 19.42 -18.47 -20.86
N GLY A 293 19.23 -18.30 -19.55
CA GLY A 293 18.56 -19.27 -18.69
C GLY A 293 19.44 -20.36 -18.09
N HIS A 294 20.75 -20.38 -18.38
CA HIS A 294 21.64 -21.44 -17.90
C HIS A 294 21.86 -21.36 -16.39
N VAL A 295 21.81 -22.51 -15.73
CA VAL A 295 22.01 -22.64 -14.29
C VAL A 295 23.44 -23.07 -13.98
N ILE A 296 24.13 -22.29 -13.13
CA ILE A 296 25.54 -22.49 -12.78
C ILE A 296 25.67 -22.39 -11.25
N CYS A 297 26.51 -23.23 -10.63
CA CYS A 297 26.73 -23.13 -9.20
C CYS A 297 27.49 -21.84 -8.83
N LYS A 298 27.19 -21.28 -7.65
CA LYS A 298 27.76 -20.01 -7.18
C LYS A 298 29.30 -19.99 -7.19
N PRO A 299 30.03 -21.07 -6.83
CA PRO A 299 31.49 -21.10 -6.92
C PRO A 299 32.01 -20.93 -8.36
N CYS A 300 31.34 -21.54 -9.35
CA CYS A 300 31.71 -21.41 -10.76
C CYS A 300 31.42 -20.01 -11.31
N VAL A 301 30.30 -19.39 -10.91
CA VAL A 301 30.00 -18.00 -11.29
C VAL A 301 31.08 -17.05 -10.79
N LYS A 302 31.52 -17.19 -9.53
CA LYS A 302 32.58 -16.33 -8.98
C LYS A 302 33.90 -16.48 -9.74
N LYS A 303 34.28 -17.71 -10.08
CA LYS A 303 35.56 -18.02 -10.74
C LYS A 303 35.58 -17.69 -12.23
N PHE A 304 34.52 -18.05 -12.96
CA PHE A 304 34.51 -18.06 -14.42
C PHE A 304 33.67 -16.94 -15.05
N ILE A 305 32.87 -16.21 -14.27
CA ILE A 305 32.01 -15.14 -14.81
C ILE A 305 32.42 -13.79 -14.21
N LEU A 306 32.47 -13.69 -12.87
CA LEU A 306 32.78 -12.42 -12.20
C LEU A 306 34.27 -12.07 -12.13
N HIS A 307 35.17 -13.03 -12.36
CA HIS A 307 36.64 -12.85 -12.42
C HIS A 307 37.22 -11.89 -11.37
N SER A 308 36.72 -11.92 -10.13
CA SER A 308 37.01 -10.91 -9.11
C SER A 308 38.48 -10.87 -8.63
N ASP A 309 39.27 -11.90 -8.94
CA ASP A 309 40.57 -12.15 -8.29
C ASP A 309 41.73 -12.39 -9.27
N ASP A 310 41.63 -11.97 -10.54
CA ASP A 310 42.73 -12.16 -11.50
C ASP A 310 43.82 -11.07 -11.35
N PRO A 311 45.05 -11.38 -10.91
CA PRO A 311 46.12 -10.39 -10.75
C PRO A 311 46.61 -9.79 -12.08
N HIS A 312 46.27 -10.40 -13.22
CA HIS A 312 46.64 -9.91 -14.55
C HIS A 312 45.67 -8.83 -15.10
N PHE A 313 44.63 -8.48 -14.33
CA PHE A 313 43.56 -7.54 -14.66
C PHE A 313 44.07 -6.14 -15.05
N HIS A 314 45.09 -5.62 -14.36
CA HIS A 314 45.57 -4.25 -14.55
C HIS A 314 46.30 -4.00 -15.89
N PHE A 315 46.60 -5.04 -16.68
CA PHE A 315 47.44 -4.89 -17.87
C PHE A 315 46.67 -4.71 -19.18
N SER A 316 45.37 -5.02 -19.23
CA SER A 316 44.66 -5.19 -20.52
C SER A 316 43.67 -4.09 -20.90
N GLY A 317 43.35 -3.13 -20.02
CA GLY A 317 42.60 -1.91 -20.39
C GLY A 317 41.21 -2.12 -21.03
N LYS A 318 40.66 -3.34 -21.02
CA LYS A 318 39.34 -3.65 -21.59
C LYS A 318 38.30 -3.71 -20.48
N GLU A 319 37.20 -2.97 -20.65
CA GLU A 319 36.02 -3.09 -19.79
C GLU A 319 35.50 -4.54 -19.83
N HIS A 320 35.30 -5.15 -18.65
CA HIS A 320 34.86 -6.54 -18.55
C HIS A 320 33.43 -6.70 -19.07
N ILE A 321 33.28 -7.42 -20.18
CA ILE A 321 31.98 -7.91 -20.64
C ILE A 321 31.68 -9.18 -19.85
N ILE A 322 30.65 -9.15 -19.02
CA ILE A 322 30.21 -10.30 -18.25
C ILE A 322 29.48 -11.24 -19.22
N GLN A 323 29.99 -12.44 -19.46
CA GLN A 323 29.40 -13.39 -20.40
C GLN A 323 29.02 -14.71 -19.74
N CYS A 324 28.03 -15.39 -20.30
CA CYS A 324 27.63 -16.72 -19.85
C CYS A 324 28.69 -17.76 -20.23
N SER A 325 29.19 -18.54 -19.27
CA SER A 325 30.20 -19.58 -19.52
C SER A 325 29.74 -20.76 -20.39
N VAL A 326 28.45 -20.83 -20.74
CA VAL A 326 27.86 -21.95 -21.51
C VAL A 326 27.55 -21.55 -22.96
N CYS A 327 27.16 -20.30 -23.18
CA CYS A 327 26.66 -19.83 -24.48
C CYS A 327 27.17 -18.45 -24.88
N GLU A 328 28.09 -17.89 -24.10
CA GLU A 328 28.76 -16.60 -24.34
C GLU A 328 27.81 -15.39 -24.45
N ALA A 329 26.53 -15.58 -24.09
CA ALA A 329 25.55 -14.50 -24.04
C ALA A 329 26.01 -13.40 -23.09
N ASP A 330 25.86 -12.13 -23.51
CA ASP A 330 26.18 -10.96 -22.71
C ASP A 330 25.20 -10.84 -21.51
N LEU A 331 25.77 -10.76 -20.32
CA LEU A 331 25.11 -10.63 -19.02
C LEU A 331 25.39 -9.26 -18.38
N SER A 332 26.10 -8.37 -19.07
CA SER A 332 26.47 -7.05 -18.58
C SER A 332 25.22 -6.18 -18.42
N GLU A 333 25.05 -5.54 -17.27
CA GLU A 333 23.97 -4.58 -17.09
C GLU A 333 24.26 -3.33 -17.95
N PRO A 334 23.30 -2.85 -18.77
CA PRO A 334 23.51 -1.61 -19.52
C PRO A 334 23.72 -0.46 -18.53
N SER A 335 24.89 0.17 -18.60
CA SER A 335 25.25 1.29 -17.71
C SER A 335 24.25 2.43 -17.89
N SER A 336 23.71 2.91 -16.77
CA SER A 336 22.73 3.99 -16.72
C SER A 336 23.38 5.36 -16.97
N SER A 337 23.91 5.58 -18.18
CA SER A 337 24.46 6.88 -18.58
C SER A 337 23.45 7.71 -19.38
N LYS A 338 22.87 8.70 -18.67
CA LYS A 338 22.30 10.00 -19.09
C LYS A 338 21.36 10.10 -20.32
N SER A 339 20.11 10.41 -19.97
CA SER A 339 19.27 11.53 -20.47
C SER A 339 18.35 11.34 -21.71
N SER A 340 17.09 11.78 -21.51
CA SER A 340 16.10 12.22 -22.52
C SER A 340 15.11 11.23 -23.16
N LYS A 341 14.16 10.69 -22.37
CA LYS A 341 12.71 10.69 -22.71
C LYS A 341 11.88 10.06 -21.60
N LYS A 342 11.07 10.87 -20.93
CA LYS A 342 10.14 10.46 -19.86
C LYS A 342 8.97 9.59 -20.36
N LYS A 343 8.92 9.26 -21.67
CA LYS A 343 7.79 8.57 -22.33
C LYS A 343 8.02 7.08 -22.61
N ASP A 344 9.26 6.56 -22.53
CA ASP A 344 9.58 5.14 -22.75
C ASP A 344 9.92 4.35 -21.47
N LYS A 345 9.92 5.02 -20.31
CA LYS A 345 10.31 4.41 -19.02
C LYS A 345 9.38 3.27 -18.54
N ASP A 346 8.16 3.20 -19.06
CA ASP A 346 7.21 2.12 -18.73
C ASP A 346 7.40 0.87 -19.59
N LYS A 347 7.98 0.96 -20.79
CA LYS A 347 8.25 -0.22 -21.65
C LYS A 347 9.48 -1.00 -21.17
N ASP A 348 10.50 -0.32 -20.67
CA ASP A 348 11.77 -0.94 -20.21
C ASP A 348 11.67 -1.61 -18.83
N LYS A 349 10.54 -1.45 -18.12
CA LYS A 349 10.31 -2.16 -16.85
C LYS A 349 9.89 -3.63 -17.06
N GLU A 350 9.40 -3.97 -18.25
CA GLU A 350 8.88 -5.32 -18.54
C GLU A 350 9.89 -6.25 -19.23
N THR A 351 11.02 -5.71 -19.72
CA THR A 351 12.07 -6.49 -20.40
C THR A 351 13.06 -7.08 -19.39
N ILE A 352 13.48 -8.32 -19.65
CA ILE A 352 14.42 -9.04 -18.77
C ILE A 352 15.77 -8.32 -18.82
N LYS A 353 16.13 -7.65 -17.73
CA LYS A 353 17.47 -7.07 -17.59
C LYS A 353 18.51 -8.19 -17.55
N PRO A 354 19.57 -8.12 -18.38
CA PRO A 354 20.67 -9.08 -18.34
C PRO A 354 21.34 -9.06 -16.96
N GLY A 355 21.90 -10.18 -16.55
CA GLY A 355 22.58 -10.31 -15.27
C GLY A 355 22.44 -11.68 -14.64
N LEU A 356 22.88 -11.79 -13.39
CA LEU A 356 22.93 -13.04 -12.63
C LEU A 356 21.94 -13.00 -11.48
N VAL A 357 21.13 -14.04 -11.33
CA VAL A 357 20.12 -14.14 -10.26
C VAL A 357 20.30 -15.45 -9.53
N GLN A 358 20.50 -15.39 -8.21
CA GLN A 358 20.60 -16.60 -7.40
C GLN A 358 19.20 -17.24 -7.28
N ILE A 359 19.14 -18.55 -7.46
CA ILE A 359 17.91 -19.32 -7.23
C ILE A 359 17.59 -19.29 -5.74
N SER A 360 16.33 -19.02 -5.40
CA SER A 360 15.82 -19.13 -4.04
C SER A 360 15.57 -20.59 -3.69
N SER A 361 16.09 -21.03 -2.55
CA SER A 361 15.81 -22.35 -1.94
C SER A 361 14.86 -22.23 -0.75
N ASP A 362 14.28 -21.04 -0.57
CA ASP A 362 13.56 -20.67 0.63
C ASP A 362 12.15 -21.30 0.52
N GLY A 363 11.90 -22.33 1.32
CA GLY A 363 10.59 -22.95 1.45
C GLY A 363 9.64 -22.03 2.22
N THR A 364 8.35 -22.04 1.83
CA THR A 364 7.19 -21.39 2.49
C THR A 364 7.38 -19.96 3.05
N GLY A 365 8.42 -19.22 2.64
CA GLY A 365 8.74 -17.89 3.15
C GLY A 365 9.31 -17.86 4.58
N PHE A 366 9.56 -19.01 5.20
CA PHE A 366 10.08 -19.08 6.58
C PHE A 366 11.56 -19.43 6.65
N THR A 367 12.18 -19.91 5.57
CA THR A 367 13.58 -20.33 5.56
C THR A 367 14.47 -19.36 4.79
N ALA A 368 14.84 -18.21 5.35
CA ALA A 368 15.85 -17.35 4.72
C ALA A 368 17.25 -17.99 4.82
N GLY A 369 17.90 -18.24 3.68
CA GLY A 369 19.20 -18.91 3.62
C GLY A 369 20.39 -18.12 4.18
N GLY A 370 20.56 -18.09 5.52
CA GLY A 370 21.79 -17.62 6.17
C GLY A 370 21.63 -17.16 7.63
N GLY A 371 21.59 -18.09 8.59
CA GLY A 371 21.59 -17.78 10.04
C GLY A 371 20.48 -18.52 10.78
N LYS A 372 20.39 -18.38 12.11
CA LYS A 372 19.31 -18.98 12.92
C LYS A 372 17.95 -18.49 12.38
N VAL A 373 17.36 -19.27 11.50
CA VAL A 373 16.08 -18.98 10.91
C VAL A 373 15.01 -19.25 11.95
N LEU A 374 14.39 -18.18 12.44
CA LEU A 374 13.30 -18.23 13.40
C LEU A 374 11.99 -18.09 12.61
N ALA A 375 11.28 -19.20 12.39
CA ALA A 375 9.88 -19.09 11.96
C ALA A 375 9.09 -18.46 13.11
N LYS A 376 8.56 -17.25 12.90
CA LYS A 376 7.69 -16.56 13.86
C LYS A 376 6.25 -16.79 13.43
N LYS A 377 5.53 -17.65 14.16
CA LYS A 377 4.08 -17.76 14.02
C LYS A 377 3.44 -16.73 14.93
N GLU A 378 2.87 -15.68 14.37
CA GLU A 378 2.04 -14.73 15.12
C GLU A 378 0.64 -15.31 15.24
N MET A 379 0.30 -15.82 16.42
CA MET A 379 -1.08 -16.12 16.79
C MET A 379 -1.59 -15.02 17.72
N VAL A 380 -2.88 -14.70 17.63
CA VAL A 380 -3.57 -13.88 18.62
C VAL A 380 -3.62 -14.70 19.92
N ALA A 381 -2.68 -14.44 20.83
CA ALA A 381 -2.84 -14.88 22.21
C ALA A 381 -3.84 -13.93 22.86
N PHE A 382 -4.88 -14.47 23.49
CA PHE A 382 -5.76 -13.68 24.36
C PHE A 382 -4.90 -13.12 25.49
N GLN A 383 -4.56 -11.84 25.38
CA GLN A 383 -3.85 -11.11 26.40
C GLN A 383 -4.92 -10.60 27.36
N CYS A 384 -5.11 -11.31 28.48
CA CYS A 384 -6.00 -10.91 29.57
C CYS A 384 -5.36 -9.83 30.43
#